data_AF-A0A510WNQ9-F1
#
_entry.id   AF-A0A510WNQ9-F1
#
_cell.length_a   1.000
_cell.length_b   1.000
_cell.length_c   1.000
_cell.angle_alpha   90.00
_cell.angle_beta   90.00
_cell.angle_gamma   90.00
#
_symmetry.space_group_name_H-M   'P 1'
#
loop_
_entity.id
_entity.type
_entity.pdbx_description
1 polymer ?
#
loop_
_entity_poly.entity_id
_entity_poly.type
_entity_poly.pdbx_seq_one_letter_code
_entity_poly.pdbx_strand_id
1 'polypeptide(L)' 'MADPWVKEVQEWLNDTYSGFSGWGSVPEDGKTGWTTIYGLIRGVQHELGIRAYADNFGTTTQQKWD' A
#
# COMPACT_ATOMS: atom_id res chain seq x y z
N MET A 1 -3.99 -19.33 -8.71
CA MET A 1 -4.56 -19.72 -7.40
C MET A 1 -4.45 -18.51 -6.49
N ALA A 2 -5.47 -18.20 -5.69
CA ALA A 2 -5.42 -17.12 -4.71
C ALA A 2 -4.78 -17.63 -3.41
N ASP A 3 -3.96 -16.79 -2.79
CA ASP A 3 -3.34 -17.05 -1.49
C ASP A 3 -4.11 -16.31 -0.38
N PRO A 4 -4.50 -17.01 0.71
CA PRO A 4 -5.30 -16.41 1.77
C PRO A 4 -4.55 -15.33 2.54
N TRP A 5 -3.23 -15.43 2.71
CA TRP A 5 -2.43 -14.44 3.41
C TRP A 5 -2.27 -13.16 2.60
N VAL A 6 -2.16 -13.30 1.28
CA VAL A 6 -2.18 -12.15 0.37
C VAL A 6 -3.52 -11.42 0.47
N LYS A 7 -4.64 -12.15 0.56
CA LYS A 7 -5.97 -11.57 0.70
C LYS A 7 -6.11 -10.80 2.01
N GLU A 8 -5.64 -11.37 3.13
CA GLU A 8 -5.64 -10.69 4.42
C GLU A 8 -4.86 -9.37 4.39
N VAL A 9 -3.70 -9.34 3.72
CA VAL A 9 -2.92 -8.10 3.57
C VAL A 9 -3.66 -7.08 2.70
N GLN A 10 -4.32 -7.51 1.62
CA GLN A 10 -5.10 -6.63 0.75
C GLN A 10 -6.29 -6.01 1.49
N GLU A 11 -7.02 -6.81 2.27
CA GLU A 11 -8.12 -6.35 3.13
C GLU A 11 -7.61 -5.36 4.18
N TRP A 12 -6.53 -5.70 4.89
CA TRP A 12 -5.91 -4.82 5.88
C TRP A 12 -5.47 -3.48 5.29
N LEU A 13 -4.91 -3.46 4.07
CA LEU A 13 -4.53 -2.22 3.38
C LEU A 13 -5.74 -1.32 3.12
N ASN A 14 -6.86 -1.90 2.69
CA ASN A 14 -8.08 -1.13 2.42
C ASN A 14 -8.72 -0.65 3.73
N ASP A 15 -8.84 -1.50 4.74
CA ASP A 15 -9.43 -1.12 6.03
C ASP A 15 -8.63 -0.03 6.74
N THR A 16 -7.29 -0.12 6.68
CA THR A 16 -6.41 0.81 7.38
C THR A 16 -6.33 2.16 6.68
N TYR A 17 -6.28 2.19 5.33
CA TYR A 17 -5.89 3.39 4.60
C TYR A 17 -6.92 3.96 3.61
N SER A 18 -8.03 3.26 3.30
CA SER A 18 -9.05 3.74 2.34
C SER A 18 -9.68 5.09 2.70
N GLY A 19 -9.69 5.44 3.99
CA GLY A 19 -10.22 6.72 4.47
C GLY A 19 -9.34 7.94 4.14
N PHE A 20 -8.12 7.75 3.64
CA PHE A 20 -7.20 8.86 3.37
C PHE A 20 -7.27 9.35 1.93
N SER A 21 -7.35 10.67 1.77
CA SER A 21 -7.33 11.32 0.46
C SER A 21 -6.11 10.90 -0.37
N GLY A 22 -6.35 10.50 -1.62
CA GLY A 22 -5.30 10.10 -2.55
C GLY A 22 -4.80 8.66 -2.39
N TRP A 23 -5.32 7.89 -1.43
CA TRP A 23 -4.92 6.49 -1.22
C TRP A 23 -5.35 5.57 -2.37
N GLY A 24 -6.65 5.56 -2.69
CA GLY A 24 -7.24 4.62 -3.66
C GLY A 24 -7.71 3.32 -3.00
N SER A 25 -7.54 2.18 -3.69
CA SER A 25 -7.87 0.85 -3.18
C SER A 25 -6.98 -0.23 -3.78
N VAL A 26 -6.91 -1.39 -3.12
CA VAL A 26 -6.22 -2.60 -3.60
C VAL A 26 -7.26 -3.69 -3.85
N PRO A 27 -7.19 -4.47 -4.94
CA PRO A 27 -8.06 -5.64 -5.12
C PRO A 27 -7.81 -6.69 -4.02
N GLU A 28 -8.88 -7.24 -3.44
CA GLU A 28 -8.85 -8.26 -2.36
C GLU A 28 -9.07 -9.68 -2.92
N ASP A 29 -8.32 -10.03 -3.97
CA ASP A 29 -8.52 -11.29 -4.70
C ASP A 29 -7.52 -12.39 -4.30
N GLY A 30 -6.68 -12.13 -3.31
CA GLY A 30 -5.61 -13.02 -2.84
C GLY A 30 -4.52 -13.26 -3.87
N LYS A 31 -4.44 -12.46 -4.94
CA LYS A 31 -3.37 -12.59 -5.94
C LYS A 31 -2.35 -11.48 -5.74
N THR A 32 -1.08 -11.87 -5.67
CA THR A 32 -0.01 -10.88 -5.66
C THR A 32 0.04 -10.19 -7.02
N GLY A 33 0.35 -8.90 -7.01
CA GLY A 33 0.44 -8.11 -8.23
C GLY A 33 0.91 -6.69 -7.92
N TRP A 34 1.15 -5.93 -8.99
CA TRP A 34 1.62 -4.55 -8.89
C TRP A 34 0.70 -3.68 -8.04
N THR A 35 -0.62 -3.86 -8.14
CA THR A 35 -1.60 -3.12 -7.33
C THR A 35 -1.42 -3.35 -5.83
N THR A 36 -1.15 -4.58 -5.40
CA THR A 36 -0.84 -4.89 -4.00
C THR A 36 0.50 -4.30 -3.57
N ILE A 37 1.54 -4.39 -4.41
CA ILE A 37 2.85 -3.79 -4.13
C ILE A 37 2.73 -2.26 -3.98
N TYR A 38 1.98 -1.61 -4.87
CA TYR A 38 1.72 -0.17 -4.78
C TYR A 38 0.94 0.19 -3.52
N GLY A 39 -0.04 -0.61 -3.11
CA GLY A 39 -0.70 -0.43 -1.82
C GLY A 39 0.28 -0.47 -0.64
N LEU A 40 1.19 -1.46 -0.63
CA LEU A 40 2.22 -1.57 0.42
C LEU A 40 3.18 -0.38 0.43
N ILE A 41 3.67 0.05 -0.73
CA ILE A 41 4.57 1.21 -0.85
C ILE A 41 3.89 2.48 -0.33
N ARG A 42 2.64 2.72 -0.74
CA ARG A 42 1.86 3.87 -0.28
C ARG A 42 1.60 3.80 1.21
N GLY A 43 1.40 2.60 1.77
CA GLY A 43 1.24 2.38 3.21
C GLY A 43 2.48 2.80 3.97
N VAL A 44 3.65 2.35 3.54
CA VAL A 44 4.93 2.81 4.10
C VAL A 44 5.07 4.33 4.00
N GLN A 45 4.75 4.92 2.85
CA GLN A 45 4.78 6.38 2.70
C GLN A 45 3.86 7.09 3.72
N HIS A 46 2.66 6.55 3.97
CA HIS A 46 1.75 7.07 4.99
C HIS A 46 2.38 7.04 6.38
N GLU A 47 2.94 5.91 6.79
CA GLU A 47 3.58 5.73 8.09
C GLU A 47 4.79 6.66 8.28
N LEU A 48 5.50 6.97 7.19
CA LEU A 48 6.60 7.95 7.17
C LEU A 48 6.13 9.42 7.13
N GLY A 49 4.81 9.66 7.21
CA GLY A 49 4.18 10.97 7.19
C GLY A 49 4.11 11.64 5.81
N ILE A 50 4.35 10.89 4.73
CA ILE A 50 4.21 11.38 3.35
C ILE A 50 2.74 11.27 2.94
N ARG A 51 2.09 12.40 2.64
CA ARG A 51 0.66 12.46 2.28
C ARG A 51 0.39 12.54 0.77
N ALA A 52 1.43 12.78 -0.03
CA ALA A 52 1.40 12.70 -1.48
C ALA A 52 1.97 11.34 -1.89
N TYR A 53 1.10 10.33 -1.98
CA TYR A 53 1.52 8.97 -2.24
C TYR A 53 1.98 8.78 -3.70
N ALA A 54 2.92 7.87 -3.89
CA ALA A 54 3.44 7.47 -5.19
C ALA A 54 3.64 5.95 -5.23
N ASP A 55 3.47 5.36 -6.40
CA ASP A 55 3.58 3.91 -6.63
C ASP A 55 5.05 3.43 -6.72
N ASN A 56 5.98 4.16 -6.10
CA ASN A 56 7.40 3.84 -6.10
C ASN A 56 8.09 4.21 -4.77
N PHE A 57 9.21 3.54 -4.50
CA PHE A 57 10.09 3.85 -3.37
C PHE A 57 11.12 4.92 -3.77
N GLY A 58 10.66 6.16 -3.91
CA GLY A 58 11.47 7.29 -4.39
C GLY A 58 12.40 7.92 -3.34
N THR A 59 13.10 8.99 -3.73
CA THR A 59 14.08 9.70 -2.87
C THR A 59 13.49 10.13 -1.53
N THR A 60 12.27 10.65 -1.49
CA THR A 60 11.62 11.09 -0.24
C THR A 60 11.33 9.92 0.70
N THR A 61 10.89 8.78 0.17
CA THR A 61 10.65 7.58 0.96
C THR A 61 11.98 7.03 1.48
N GLN A 62 13.01 6.97 0.65
CA GLN A 62 14.36 6.55 1.04
C GLN A 62 14.97 7.45 2.13
N GLN A 63 14.80 8.76 2.05
CA GLN A 63 15.32 9.70 3.06
C GLN A 63 14.66 9.58 4.43
N LYS A 64 13.41 9.13 4.45
CA LYS A 64 12.62 8.93 5.68
C LYS A 64 12.70 7.49 6.19
N TRP A 65 13.32 6.61 5.43
CA TRP A 65 13.52 5.22 5.77
C TRP A 65 14.82 5.08 6.57
N ASP A 66 14.71 4.66 7.84
CA ASP A 66 15.83 4.52 8.78
C ASP A 66 16.86 3.46 8.36
#